data_AF-A0A957K970-F1
#
_entry.id   AF-A0A957K970-F1
#
_cell.length_a   1.000
_cell.length_b   1.000
_cell.length_c   1.000
_cell.angle_alpha   90.00
_cell.angle_beta   90.00
_cell.angle_gamma   90.00
#
_symmetry.space_group_name_H-M   'P 1'
#
loop_
_entity.id
_entity.type
_entity.pdbx_description
1 polymer ?
#
loop_
_entity_poly.entity_id
_entity_poly.type
_entity_poly.pdbx_seq_one_letter_code
_entity_poly.pdbx_strand_id
1 'polypeptide(L)'
;MKTFKGHVLYADGTPIAGVAVRIFDRDAGKDNDDDLTEVAGLSDADGYFEVTYEPSRYLDYTQPELTAAGEELPFDWTHDIFTRKLSDLADVYLPYLRFSYLRYGEKRTHEAYLTLFKQTFRLPDLPPRVFKPSVHGFRFPNRFQGYFIPFSVPALPDIPSPNNIYGMCGGMVASSLDLMYASVPRPESTQIPVRRTPLHGYIYQRQNDSLGAFGNQVVKFAHYMALPDDGPYGTMRRTLSNFIQIRGRLDDHNPVPIGLVYVSARDTLRIWENHQVLATHYELTGEDRFRLYLYDPNHPLDDLNYLECERVTIAGNLADNKPLYGLKCAQFARGKYKKPVRAFFAMPYVPVRPPTSFEIEK
;
A
#
# COMPACT_ATOMS: atom_id res chain seq x y z
N MET A 1 -17.65 26.51 21.36
CA MET A 1 -16.48 25.60 21.35
C MET A 1 -16.76 24.23 21.96
N LYS A 2 -16.24 23.17 21.33
CA LYS A 2 -16.25 21.77 21.78
C LYS A 2 -14.84 21.19 21.68
N THR A 3 -14.57 20.17 22.48
CA THR A 3 -13.32 19.41 22.44
C THR A 3 -13.60 17.97 22.04
N PHE A 4 -12.84 17.47 21.07
CA PHE A 4 -12.85 16.07 20.66
C PHE A 4 -11.51 15.42 20.99
N LYS A 5 -11.56 14.23 21.57
CA LYS A 5 -10.39 13.41 21.91
C LYS A 5 -10.43 12.12 21.13
N GLY A 6 -9.27 11.68 20.66
CA GLY A 6 -9.15 10.44 19.91
C GLY A 6 -7.79 9.81 20.03
N HIS A 7 -7.65 8.67 19.38
CA HIS A 7 -6.46 7.84 19.32
C HIS A 7 -6.22 7.46 17.86
N VAL A 8 -5.06 7.82 17.32
CA VAL A 8 -4.67 7.52 15.95
C VAL A 8 -3.58 6.45 15.94
N LEU A 9 -3.78 5.45 15.08
CA LEU A 9 -2.96 4.25 14.97
C LEU A 9 -2.53 4.03 13.52
N TYR A 10 -1.41 3.34 13.33
CA TYR A 10 -1.08 2.71 12.06
C TYR A 10 -2.04 1.56 11.71
N ALA A 11 -1.94 1.04 10.49
CA ALA A 11 -2.77 -0.05 10.01
C ALA A 11 -2.64 -1.33 10.86
N ASP A 12 -1.44 -1.59 11.41
CA ASP A 12 -1.15 -2.72 12.30
C ASP A 12 -1.66 -2.54 13.73
N GLY A 13 -2.14 -1.34 14.09
CA GLY A 13 -2.64 -0.98 15.41
C GLY A 13 -1.59 -0.38 16.35
N THR A 14 -0.35 -0.15 15.89
CA THR A 14 0.67 0.58 16.66
C THR A 14 0.34 2.07 16.71
N PRO A 15 0.56 2.78 17.83
CA PRO A 15 0.37 4.23 17.90
C PRO A 15 1.21 5.03 16.90
N ILE A 16 0.68 6.16 16.43
CA ILE A 16 1.40 7.10 15.55
C ILE A 16 1.45 8.50 16.16
N ALA A 17 2.67 9.00 16.36
CA ALA A 17 2.94 10.34 16.87
C ALA A 17 3.05 11.38 15.76
N GLY A 18 2.84 12.65 16.11
CA GLY A 18 3.07 13.79 15.22
C GLY A 18 2.04 13.94 14.09
N VAL A 19 0.87 13.31 14.20
CA VAL A 19 -0.23 13.49 13.25
C VAL A 19 -1.00 14.75 13.63
N ALA A 20 -1.04 15.72 12.71
CA ALA A 20 -1.85 16.91 12.88
C ALA A 20 -3.32 16.58 12.56
N VAL A 21 -4.24 16.97 13.45
CA VAL A 21 -5.66 16.68 13.32
C VAL A 21 -6.47 17.97 13.32
N ARG A 22 -7.33 18.12 12.32
CA ARG A 22 -8.26 19.25 12.15
C ARG A 22 -9.67 18.70 11.89
N ILE A 23 -10.70 19.48 12.21
CA ILE A 23 -12.09 19.16 11.93
C ILE A 23 -12.60 20.13 10.87
N PHE A 24 -13.19 19.59 9.82
CA PHE A 24 -13.83 20.33 8.74
C PHE A 24 -15.31 19.96 8.68
N ASP A 25 -16.16 20.84 8.15
CA ASP A 25 -17.47 20.49 7.63
C ASP A 25 -17.38 20.26 6.12
N ARG A 26 -18.31 19.49 5.55
CA ARG A 26 -18.28 19.16 4.13
C ARG A 26 -19.42 19.87 3.43
N ASP A 27 -19.08 20.78 2.55
CA ASP A 27 -20.07 21.58 1.85
C ASP A 27 -20.58 20.84 0.60
N ALA A 28 -21.87 20.99 0.33
CA ALA A 28 -22.51 20.38 -0.84
C ALA A 28 -22.24 21.16 -2.16
N GLY A 29 -21.62 22.35 -2.06
CA GLY A 29 -21.47 23.35 -3.12
C GLY A 29 -20.09 23.41 -3.82
N LYS A 30 -19.79 24.55 -4.45
CA LYS A 30 -18.51 24.84 -5.12
C LYS A 30 -17.46 25.45 -4.18
N ASP A 31 -17.84 25.67 -2.93
CA ASP A 31 -16.99 26.28 -1.91
C ASP A 31 -16.04 25.26 -1.28
N ASN A 32 -15.01 25.75 -0.61
CA ASN A 32 -14.03 24.89 0.05
C ASN A 32 -14.54 24.52 1.43
N ASP A 33 -14.53 23.22 1.77
CA ASP A 33 -14.85 22.69 3.10
C ASP A 33 -14.46 23.63 4.26
N ASP A 34 -15.46 23.98 5.09
CA ASP A 34 -15.29 24.85 6.24
C ASP A 34 -14.38 24.26 7.32
N ASP A 35 -13.31 24.98 7.68
CA ASP A 35 -12.45 24.58 8.80
C ASP A 35 -13.08 24.99 10.13
N LEU A 36 -13.60 24.02 10.87
CA LEU A 36 -14.19 24.21 12.19
C LEU A 36 -13.14 24.33 13.30
N THR A 37 -11.86 24.10 13.00
CA THR A 37 -10.79 23.98 14.00
C THR A 37 -10.40 25.32 14.60
N GLU A 38 -10.39 25.39 15.91
CA GLU A 38 -9.83 26.50 16.70
C GLU A 38 -8.37 26.20 17.06
N VAL A 39 -8.16 25.03 17.67
CA VAL A 39 -6.83 24.54 18.06
C VAL A 39 -6.65 23.16 17.45
N ALA A 40 -5.70 23.05 16.52
CA ALA A 40 -5.35 21.79 15.88
C ALA A 40 -4.80 20.80 16.90
N GLY A 41 -5.21 19.54 16.78
CA GLY A 41 -4.64 18.46 17.56
C GLY A 41 -3.30 18.02 16.98
N LEU A 42 -2.41 17.54 17.84
CA LEU A 42 -1.19 16.82 17.45
C LEU A 42 -1.13 15.54 18.27
N SER A 43 -0.97 14.39 17.61
CA SER A 43 -0.88 13.13 18.33
C SER A 43 0.44 12.99 19.10
N ASP A 44 0.35 12.50 20.34
CA ASP A 44 1.51 12.22 21.18
C ASP A 44 2.19 10.88 20.85
N ALA A 45 3.18 10.48 21.66
CA ALA A 45 3.92 9.22 21.48
C ALA A 45 3.03 7.97 21.55
N ASP A 46 1.93 8.04 22.28
CA ASP A 46 0.94 6.98 22.45
C ASP A 46 -0.23 7.15 21.48
N GLY A 47 -0.12 8.07 20.50
CA GLY A 47 -1.10 8.28 19.44
C GLY A 47 -2.36 9.03 19.88
N TYR A 48 -2.44 9.50 21.12
CA TYR A 48 -3.59 10.26 21.59
C TYR A 48 -3.52 11.71 21.10
N PHE A 49 -4.67 12.27 20.74
CA PHE A 49 -4.78 13.67 20.33
C PHE A 49 -6.04 14.32 20.90
N GLU A 50 -6.00 15.64 21.01
CA GLU A 50 -7.10 16.48 21.43
C GLU A 50 -7.22 17.68 20.48
N VAL A 51 -8.41 17.92 19.93
CA VAL A 51 -8.70 19.01 19.01
C VAL A 51 -9.87 19.84 19.54
N THR A 52 -9.74 21.16 19.49
CA THR A 52 -10.81 22.08 19.87
C THR A 52 -11.40 22.72 18.61
N TYR A 53 -12.72 22.71 18.50
CA TYR A 53 -13.44 23.16 17.31
C TYR A 53 -14.74 23.90 17.67
N GLU A 54 -15.23 24.74 16.77
CA GLU A 54 -16.48 25.48 16.91
C GLU A 54 -17.53 24.95 15.93
N PRO A 55 -18.52 24.16 16.39
CA PRO A 55 -19.52 23.55 15.52
C PRO A 55 -20.36 24.54 14.71
N SER A 56 -20.42 25.82 15.08
CA SER A 56 -21.19 26.84 14.38
C SER A 56 -20.43 27.50 13.22
N ARG A 57 -19.16 27.15 13.01
CA ARG A 57 -18.33 27.71 11.92
C ARG A 57 -18.67 27.14 10.53
N TYR A 58 -19.55 26.15 10.44
CA TYR A 58 -20.06 25.58 9.17
C TYR A 58 -21.15 26.41 8.49
N LEU A 59 -21.63 27.46 9.15
CA LEU A 59 -22.76 28.23 8.66
C LEU A 59 -22.26 29.26 7.66
N ASP A 60 -22.47 28.98 6.37
CA ASP A 60 -22.28 29.98 5.34
C ASP A 60 -23.49 30.92 5.31
N TYR A 61 -23.19 32.23 5.37
CA TYR A 61 -24.19 33.27 5.24
C TYR A 61 -24.17 33.78 3.81
N THR A 62 -25.16 33.39 3.02
CA THR A 62 -25.42 34.09 1.76
C THR A 62 -25.94 35.49 2.06
N GLN A 63 -25.48 36.45 1.28
CA GLN A 63 -26.02 37.81 1.25
C GLN A 63 -26.81 37.98 -0.06
N PRO A 64 -27.98 37.34 -0.22
CA PRO A 64 -28.81 37.67 -1.36
C PRO A 64 -29.25 39.13 -1.22
N GLU A 65 -29.03 39.93 -2.27
CA GLU A 65 -29.70 41.22 -2.40
C GLU A 65 -31.19 40.94 -2.52
N LEU A 66 -31.92 41.16 -1.43
CA LEU A 66 -33.37 41.08 -1.44
C LEU A 66 -33.89 42.47 -1.74
N THR A 67 -34.43 42.64 -2.95
CA THR A 67 -35.23 43.80 -3.27
C THR A 67 -36.54 43.68 -2.48
N ALA A 68 -36.70 44.49 -1.44
CA ALA A 68 -38.01 44.62 -0.81
C ALA A 68 -38.95 45.25 -1.85
N ALA A 69 -40.06 44.58 -2.16
CA ALA A 69 -41.17 45.26 -2.82
C ALA A 69 -41.71 46.28 -1.81
N GLY A 70 -41.28 47.54 -1.96
CA GLY A 70 -41.86 48.65 -1.21
C GLY A 70 -43.37 48.70 -1.47
N GLU A 71 -44.16 49.10 -0.47
CA GLU A 71 -45.59 49.37 -0.65
C GLU A 71 -45.75 50.29 -1.88
N GLU A 72 -46.46 49.80 -2.91
CA GLU A 72 -46.57 50.44 -4.22
C GLU A 72 -47.19 51.85 -4.10
N LEU A 73 -46.34 52.89 -4.06
CA LEU A 73 -46.73 54.26 -4.34
C LEU A 73 -46.37 54.58 -5.80
N PRO A 74 -47.30 55.12 -6.61
CA PRO A 74 -47.22 55.10 -8.08
C PRO A 74 -46.10 55.93 -8.72
N PHE A 75 -45.21 56.57 -7.95
CA PHE A 75 -44.12 57.41 -8.46
C PHE A 75 -42.81 57.36 -7.66
N ASP A 76 -42.63 56.37 -6.77
CA ASP A 76 -41.36 56.17 -6.06
C ASP A 76 -40.53 55.07 -6.74
N TRP A 77 -39.34 55.43 -7.23
CA TRP A 77 -38.40 54.50 -7.88
C TRP A 77 -37.18 54.20 -7.01
N THR A 78 -37.17 54.65 -5.75
CA THR A 78 -36.11 54.28 -4.81
C THR A 78 -36.36 52.87 -4.28
N HIS A 79 -35.58 51.91 -4.76
CA HIS A 79 -35.56 50.56 -4.20
C HIS A 79 -34.58 50.58 -3.03
N ASP A 80 -35.08 50.39 -1.81
CA ASP A 80 -34.20 50.09 -0.69
C ASP A 80 -33.63 48.68 -0.86
N ILE A 81 -32.34 48.61 -1.20
CA ILE A 81 -31.58 47.36 -1.21
C ILE A 81 -31.20 47.07 0.24
N PHE A 82 -31.84 46.08 0.84
CA PHE A 82 -31.42 45.56 2.14
C PHE A 82 -30.65 44.26 1.96
N THR A 83 -29.40 44.25 2.41
CA THR A 83 -28.60 43.03 2.50
C THR A 83 -28.97 42.31 3.80
N ARG A 84 -29.64 41.17 3.71
CA ARG A 84 -29.89 40.30 4.87
C ARG A 84 -29.01 39.06 4.78
N LYS A 85 -28.17 38.82 5.80
CA LYS A 85 -27.46 37.53 5.93
C LYS A 85 -28.50 36.44 6.17
N LEU A 86 -28.64 35.52 5.22
CA LEU A 86 -29.46 34.32 5.32
C LEU A 86 -28.52 33.12 5.31
N SER A 87 -28.68 32.22 6.29
CA SER A 87 -27.97 30.94 6.29
C SER A 87 -28.32 30.19 5.01
N ASP A 88 -27.32 29.63 4.32
CA ASP A 88 -27.60 28.75 3.19
C ASP A 88 -28.39 27.53 3.71
N LEU A 89 -29.58 27.31 3.15
CA LEU A 89 -30.43 26.18 3.54
C LEU A 89 -29.90 24.85 3.01
N ALA A 90 -28.89 24.88 2.13
CA ALA A 90 -28.19 23.71 1.62
C ALA A 90 -27.02 23.24 2.52
N ASP A 91 -26.64 24.01 3.56
CA ASP A 91 -25.54 23.65 4.47
C ASP A 91 -25.95 22.49 5.39
N VAL A 92 -25.52 21.29 5.01
CA VAL A 92 -25.71 20.07 5.79
C VAL A 92 -24.49 19.88 6.67
N TYR A 93 -24.67 19.99 7.99
CA TYR A 93 -23.61 19.73 8.97
C TYR A 93 -23.07 18.29 8.85
N LEU A 94 -21.93 18.13 8.19
CA LEU A 94 -21.26 16.86 7.89
C LEU A 94 -19.80 16.87 8.34
N PRO A 95 -19.54 16.98 9.66
CA PRO A 95 -18.19 17.16 10.16
C PRO A 95 -17.34 15.92 9.95
N TYR A 96 -16.07 16.14 9.58
CA TYR A 96 -15.07 15.09 9.44
C TYR A 96 -13.71 15.54 9.97
N LEU A 97 -12.94 14.56 10.44
CA LEU A 97 -11.56 14.74 10.86
C LEU A 97 -10.65 14.59 9.65
N ARG A 98 -9.73 15.52 9.47
CA ARG A 98 -8.61 15.42 8.53
C ARG A 98 -7.31 15.23 9.30
N PHE A 99 -6.68 14.07 9.09
CA PHE A 99 -5.37 13.71 9.63
C PHE A 99 -4.30 14.07 8.60
N SER A 100 -3.32 14.88 8.98
CA SER A 100 -2.21 15.31 8.13
C SER A 100 -0.86 14.89 8.73
N TYR A 101 -0.04 14.19 7.96
CA TYR A 101 1.21 13.60 8.43
C TYR A 101 2.19 13.41 7.26
N LEU A 102 3.48 13.30 7.57
CA LEU A 102 4.52 13.05 6.57
C LEU A 102 4.81 11.55 6.49
N ARG A 103 4.78 10.99 5.28
CA ARG A 103 5.20 9.61 4.98
C ARG A 103 5.84 9.52 3.62
N TYR A 104 6.94 8.79 3.51
CA TYR A 104 7.70 8.56 2.29
C TYR A 104 8.15 9.88 1.63
N GLY A 105 8.46 10.89 2.44
CA GLY A 105 8.77 12.25 1.99
C GLY A 105 7.56 13.05 1.45
N GLU A 106 6.35 12.49 1.52
CA GLU A 106 5.14 13.08 0.99
C GLU A 106 4.17 13.48 2.12
N LYS A 107 3.47 14.60 1.95
CA LYS A 107 2.35 14.95 2.81
C LYS A 107 1.18 14.02 2.51
N ARG A 108 0.72 13.29 3.51
CA ARG A 108 -0.44 12.41 3.46
C ARG A 108 -1.59 13.05 4.20
N THR A 109 -2.78 12.87 3.66
CA THR A 109 -4.04 13.20 4.31
C THR A 109 -4.90 11.95 4.42
N HIS A 110 -5.63 11.83 5.51
CA HIS A 110 -6.67 10.83 5.69
C HIS A 110 -7.89 11.49 6.31
N GLU A 111 -9.07 11.03 5.92
CA GLU A 111 -10.33 11.63 6.37
C GLU A 111 -11.22 10.58 7.02
N ALA A 112 -11.90 10.96 8.10
CA ALA A 112 -12.89 10.13 8.75
C ALA A 112 -14.02 10.99 9.32
N TYR A 113 -15.26 10.59 9.06
CA TYR A 113 -16.42 11.28 9.64
C TYR A 113 -16.32 11.35 11.17
N LEU A 114 -16.68 12.52 11.69
CA LEU A 114 -16.78 12.77 13.11
C LEU A 114 -18.10 12.15 13.60
N THR A 115 -18.02 11.05 14.36
CA THR A 115 -19.19 10.41 14.97
C THR A 115 -19.03 10.32 16.48
N LEU A 116 -20.15 10.29 17.21
CA LEU A 116 -20.15 10.35 18.68
C LEU A 116 -19.35 9.22 19.36
N PHE A 117 -19.26 8.05 18.72
CA PHE A 117 -18.69 6.85 19.35
C PHE A 117 -17.35 6.41 18.75
N LYS A 118 -16.91 6.99 17.63
CA LYS A 118 -15.64 6.63 17.00
C LYS A 118 -14.52 7.52 17.54
N GLN A 119 -13.73 6.96 18.44
CA GLN A 119 -12.57 7.65 19.03
C GLN A 119 -11.23 7.08 18.56
N THR A 120 -11.23 5.93 17.88
CA THR A 120 -10.01 5.30 17.35
C THR A 120 -10.00 5.35 15.82
N PHE A 121 -8.89 5.80 15.25
CA PHE A 121 -8.69 5.98 13.82
C PHE A 121 -7.45 5.23 13.38
N ARG A 122 -7.54 4.46 12.30
CA ARG A 122 -6.41 3.74 11.72
C ARG A 122 -6.03 4.37 10.39
N LEU A 123 -4.80 4.84 10.30
CA LEU A 123 -4.20 5.32 9.06
C LEU A 123 -3.76 4.11 8.21
N PRO A 124 -3.74 4.24 6.87
CA PRO A 124 -3.41 3.14 5.97
C PRO A 124 -1.93 2.71 6.01
N ASP A 125 -1.05 3.54 6.57
CA ASP A 125 0.38 3.28 6.60
C ASP A 125 0.82 2.37 7.76
N LEU A 126 2.00 1.78 7.60
CA LEU A 126 2.64 0.88 8.57
C LEU A 126 3.76 1.59 9.34
N PRO A 127 4.08 1.19 10.58
CA PRO A 127 5.24 1.74 11.27
C PRO A 127 6.55 1.29 10.60
N PRO A 128 7.63 2.08 10.68
CA PRO A 128 8.94 1.67 10.18
C PRO A 128 9.44 0.42 10.92
N ARG A 129 9.85 -0.62 10.17
CA ARG A 129 10.37 -1.89 10.71
C ARG A 129 11.45 -2.46 9.79
N VAL A 130 12.65 -2.69 10.34
CA VAL A 130 13.74 -3.32 9.58
C VAL A 130 13.52 -4.83 9.49
N PHE A 131 13.25 -5.32 8.29
CA PHE A 131 13.13 -6.76 8.03
C PHE A 131 14.48 -7.37 7.67
N LYS A 132 14.94 -8.31 8.49
CA LYS A 132 16.11 -9.17 8.23
C LYS A 132 15.70 -10.61 7.88
N PRO A 133 16.02 -11.14 6.68
CA PRO A 133 15.65 -12.50 6.26
C PRO A 133 16.01 -13.61 7.25
N SER A 134 17.19 -13.59 7.86
CA SER A 134 17.64 -14.58 8.83
C SER A 134 16.95 -14.52 10.20
N VAL A 135 16.34 -13.38 10.53
CA VAL A 135 15.65 -13.14 11.81
C VAL A 135 14.15 -13.30 11.69
N HIS A 136 13.54 -12.86 10.58
CA HIS A 136 12.09 -12.77 10.43
C HIS A 136 11.53 -13.76 9.40
N GLY A 137 12.34 -14.22 8.44
CA GLY A 137 11.90 -15.18 7.42
C GLY A 137 11.83 -16.61 7.95
N PHE A 138 10.86 -17.38 7.42
CA PHE A 138 10.78 -18.82 7.71
C PHE A 138 12.07 -19.56 7.36
N ARG A 139 12.39 -20.63 8.12
CA ARG A 139 13.62 -21.44 7.93
C ARG A 139 13.47 -22.53 6.86
N PHE A 140 12.25 -22.82 6.45
CA PHE A 140 11.96 -23.83 5.45
C PHE A 140 11.79 -23.18 4.07
N PRO A 141 12.19 -23.88 3.00
CA PRO A 141 12.05 -23.36 1.65
C PRO A 141 10.60 -23.42 1.19
N ASN A 142 10.25 -22.51 0.30
CA ASN A 142 8.96 -22.46 -0.39
C ASN A 142 8.78 -23.64 -1.38
N ARG A 143 8.53 -24.85 -0.86
CA ARG A 143 8.40 -26.11 -1.62
C ARG A 143 7.34 -27.04 -1.00
N PHE A 144 6.09 -26.62 -1.02
CA PHE A 144 4.99 -27.35 -0.38
C PHE A 144 4.54 -28.55 -1.21
N GLN A 145 4.12 -29.63 -0.54
CA GLN A 145 3.65 -30.85 -1.19
C GLN A 145 2.17 -30.74 -1.61
N GLY A 146 1.86 -31.18 -2.84
CA GLY A 146 0.53 -31.23 -3.44
C GLY A 146 0.31 -30.20 -4.56
N TYR A 147 -0.96 -29.81 -4.75
CA TYR A 147 -1.40 -28.88 -5.79
C TYR A 147 -1.85 -27.56 -5.19
N PHE A 148 -1.34 -26.44 -5.73
CA PHE A 148 -1.99 -25.16 -5.53
C PHE A 148 -3.27 -25.15 -6.37
N ILE A 149 -4.45 -25.15 -5.73
CA ILE A 149 -5.74 -25.02 -6.43
C ILE A 149 -6.35 -23.67 -6.03
N PRO A 150 -5.88 -22.55 -6.59
CA PRO A 150 -6.40 -21.24 -6.23
C PRO A 150 -7.75 -20.93 -6.89
N PHE A 151 -8.16 -21.66 -7.94
CA PHE A 151 -9.42 -21.41 -8.65
C PHE A 151 -9.91 -22.71 -9.31
N SER A 152 -11.23 -22.92 -9.38
CA SER A 152 -11.85 -23.91 -10.27
C SER A 152 -11.62 -23.46 -11.71
N VAL A 153 -10.49 -23.83 -12.31
CA VAL A 153 -10.24 -23.57 -13.74
C VAL A 153 -10.96 -24.67 -14.52
N PRO A 154 -12.02 -24.37 -15.29
CA PRO A 154 -12.65 -25.36 -16.13
C PRO A 154 -11.66 -25.76 -17.22
N ALA A 155 -11.30 -27.04 -17.27
CA ALA A 155 -10.42 -27.68 -18.26
C ALA A 155 -8.92 -27.26 -18.23
N LEU A 156 -8.15 -27.91 -17.35
CA LEU A 156 -6.74 -28.21 -17.62
C LEU A 156 -6.63 -29.71 -17.93
N PRO A 157 -6.36 -30.13 -19.18
CA PRO A 157 -5.83 -31.44 -19.44
C PRO A 157 -4.40 -31.50 -18.87
N ASP A 158 -4.03 -32.66 -18.33
CA ASP A 158 -2.76 -32.97 -17.66
C ASP A 158 -2.65 -32.48 -16.20
N ILE A 159 -3.17 -33.30 -15.29
CA ILE A 159 -2.74 -33.35 -13.88
C ILE A 159 -1.52 -34.28 -13.83
N PRO A 160 -0.27 -33.79 -13.74
CA PRO A 160 0.87 -34.68 -13.66
C PRO A 160 1.05 -35.17 -12.21
N SER A 161 1.08 -36.50 -12.04
CA SER A 161 1.88 -37.30 -11.09
C SER A 161 1.84 -37.04 -9.55
N PRO A 162 2.09 -38.05 -8.68
CA PRO A 162 2.03 -37.94 -7.21
C PRO A 162 3.13 -37.09 -6.53
N ASN A 163 4.08 -36.52 -7.29
CA ASN A 163 5.26 -35.80 -6.78
C ASN A 163 5.13 -34.26 -6.84
N ASN A 164 3.92 -33.72 -6.78
CA ASN A 164 3.74 -32.29 -7.06
C ASN A 164 4.18 -31.39 -5.91
N ILE A 165 5.08 -30.45 -6.26
CA ILE A 165 5.56 -29.40 -5.38
C ILE A 165 5.00 -28.09 -5.90
N TYR A 166 4.44 -27.27 -5.01
CA TYR A 166 3.95 -25.94 -5.33
C TYR A 166 4.55 -24.88 -4.40
N GLY A 167 4.57 -23.63 -4.88
CA GLY A 167 5.04 -22.47 -4.12
C GLY A 167 3.90 -21.65 -3.53
N MET A 168 4.09 -21.16 -2.32
CA MET A 168 3.31 -20.13 -1.64
C MET A 168 4.19 -18.92 -1.27
N CYS A 169 5.00 -18.44 -2.21
CA CYS A 169 5.98 -17.37 -1.96
C CYS A 169 5.33 -16.08 -1.44
N GLY A 170 4.20 -15.67 -2.01
CA GLY A 170 3.43 -14.52 -1.56
C GLY A 170 2.88 -14.71 -0.15
N GLY A 171 2.38 -15.91 0.15
CA GLY A 171 1.91 -16.25 1.50
C GLY A 171 3.02 -16.24 2.53
N MET A 172 4.21 -16.75 2.19
CA MET A 172 5.38 -16.75 3.07
C MET A 172 5.90 -15.33 3.32
N VAL A 173 5.94 -14.48 2.29
CA VAL A 173 6.29 -13.05 2.42
C VAL A 173 5.31 -12.33 3.34
N ALA A 174 4.00 -12.43 3.07
CA ALA A 174 2.97 -11.75 3.84
C ALA A 174 2.92 -12.24 5.29
N SER A 175 3.00 -13.56 5.52
CA SER A 175 3.01 -14.13 6.88
C SER A 175 4.25 -13.74 7.67
N SER A 176 5.43 -13.65 7.02
CA SER A 176 6.66 -13.21 7.70
C SER A 176 6.58 -11.73 8.12
N LEU A 177 5.97 -10.88 7.28
CA LEU A 177 5.68 -9.50 7.63
C LEU A 177 4.69 -9.39 8.79
N ASP A 178 3.59 -10.16 8.73
CA ASP A 178 2.58 -10.18 9.79
C ASP A 178 3.19 -10.54 11.15
N LEU A 179 4.05 -11.56 11.19
CA LEU A 179 4.80 -11.96 12.38
C LEU A 179 5.69 -10.84 12.92
N MET A 180 6.45 -10.18 12.03
CA MET A 180 7.32 -9.06 12.40
C MET A 180 6.52 -7.88 12.98
N TYR A 181 5.45 -7.44 12.30
CA TYR A 181 4.62 -6.33 12.76
C TYR A 181 3.91 -6.65 14.08
N ALA A 182 3.45 -7.88 14.25
CA ALA A 182 2.84 -8.34 15.49
C ALA A 182 3.84 -8.63 16.62
N SER A 183 5.15 -8.49 16.37
CA SER A 183 6.23 -8.87 17.31
C SER A 183 6.11 -10.32 17.80
N VAL A 184 5.59 -11.21 16.94
CA VAL A 184 5.48 -12.64 17.21
C VAL A 184 6.72 -13.33 16.62
N PRO A 185 7.47 -14.13 17.40
CA PRO A 185 8.61 -14.84 16.86
C PRO A 185 8.16 -15.83 15.79
N ARG A 186 8.95 -15.91 14.72
CA ARG A 186 8.74 -16.92 13.69
C ARG A 186 8.90 -18.34 14.24
N PRO A 187 8.23 -19.35 13.65
CA PRO A 187 8.49 -20.74 13.99
C PRO A 187 9.96 -21.13 13.79
N GLU A 188 10.54 -21.85 14.77
CA GLU A 188 11.92 -22.36 14.71
C GLU A 188 12.06 -23.63 13.86
N SER A 189 10.95 -24.23 13.42
CA SER A 189 11.00 -25.42 12.58
C SER A 189 11.58 -25.13 11.19
N THR A 190 12.45 -26.01 10.73
CA THR A 190 12.96 -26.07 9.35
C THR A 190 12.13 -27.00 8.47
N GLN A 191 11.12 -27.67 9.04
CA GLN A 191 10.23 -28.55 8.29
C GLN A 191 9.14 -27.73 7.60
N ILE A 192 8.85 -28.10 6.35
CA ILE A 192 7.78 -27.48 5.58
C ILE A 192 6.45 -27.88 6.23
N PRO A 193 5.57 -26.92 6.58
CA PRO A 193 4.29 -27.20 7.21
C PRO A 193 3.45 -28.18 6.38
N VAL A 194 3.01 -29.26 7.03
CA VAL A 194 2.13 -30.26 6.41
C VAL A 194 0.77 -29.63 6.13
N ARG A 195 0.12 -30.05 5.04
CA ARG A 195 -1.24 -29.59 4.70
C ARG A 195 -2.18 -29.73 5.90
N ARG A 196 -3.07 -28.76 6.07
CA ARG A 196 -4.09 -28.69 7.14
C ARG A 196 -3.55 -28.39 8.55
N THR A 197 -2.24 -28.25 8.73
CA THR A 197 -1.71 -27.66 9.97
C THR A 197 -2.08 -26.17 10.04
N PRO A 198 -2.19 -25.57 11.25
CA PRO A 198 -2.51 -24.15 11.40
C PRO A 198 -1.55 -23.22 10.63
N LEU A 199 -0.25 -23.51 10.66
CA LEU A 199 0.76 -22.73 9.94
C LEU A 199 0.63 -22.86 8.43
N HIS A 200 0.35 -24.06 7.91
CA HIS A 200 0.09 -24.26 6.48
C HIS A 200 -1.16 -23.49 6.03
N GLY A 201 -2.27 -23.64 6.76
CA GLY A 201 -3.53 -22.96 6.46
C GLY A 201 -3.38 -21.43 6.48
N TYR A 202 -2.61 -20.91 7.44
CA TYR A 202 -2.31 -19.49 7.53
C TYR A 202 -1.50 -19.00 6.33
N ILE A 203 -0.38 -19.65 5.98
CA ILE A 203 0.42 -19.29 4.80
C ILE A 203 -0.40 -19.39 3.52
N TYR A 204 -1.26 -20.41 3.40
CA TYR A 204 -2.15 -20.58 2.26
C TYR A 204 -3.16 -19.44 2.13
N GLN A 205 -3.80 -19.03 3.23
CA GLN A 205 -4.71 -17.88 3.22
C GLN A 205 -3.97 -16.62 2.76
N ARG A 206 -2.79 -16.36 3.32
CA ARG A 206 -1.97 -15.19 2.96
C ARG A 206 -1.48 -15.25 1.51
N GLN A 207 -1.30 -16.45 0.95
CA GLN A 207 -0.99 -16.61 -0.47
C GLN A 207 -2.16 -16.18 -1.36
N ASN A 208 -3.39 -16.50 -0.97
CA ASN A 208 -4.57 -16.05 -1.72
C ASN A 208 -4.73 -14.53 -1.61
N ASP A 209 -4.52 -13.97 -0.42
CA ASP A 209 -4.57 -12.52 -0.19
C ASP A 209 -3.54 -11.78 -1.07
N SER A 210 -2.34 -12.34 -1.24
CA SER A 210 -1.28 -11.73 -2.05
C SER A 210 -1.56 -11.75 -3.55
N LEU A 211 -2.44 -12.65 -4.02
CA LEU A 211 -2.92 -12.66 -5.41
C LEU A 211 -4.04 -11.62 -5.65
N GLY A 212 -4.53 -11.01 -4.57
CA GLY A 212 -5.56 -9.98 -4.54
C GLY A 212 -6.96 -10.48 -4.88
N ALA A 213 -7.96 -9.62 -4.67
CA ALA A 213 -9.35 -9.93 -4.98
C ALA A 213 -9.51 -10.32 -6.46
N PHE A 214 -10.21 -11.43 -6.71
CA PHE A 214 -10.47 -11.98 -8.04
C PHE A 214 -9.19 -12.24 -8.89
N GLY A 215 -8.04 -12.44 -8.25
CA GLY A 215 -6.79 -12.75 -8.95
C GLY A 215 -6.18 -11.57 -9.72
N ASN A 216 -6.47 -10.33 -9.32
CA ASN A 216 -5.97 -9.14 -10.02
C ASN A 216 -4.43 -9.10 -10.17
N GLN A 217 -3.67 -9.69 -9.23
CA GLN A 217 -2.21 -9.76 -9.36
C GLN A 217 -1.78 -10.80 -10.40
N VAL A 218 -2.54 -11.87 -10.59
CA VAL A 218 -2.29 -12.85 -11.66
C VAL A 218 -2.41 -12.16 -13.02
N VAL A 219 -3.44 -11.33 -13.20
CA VAL A 219 -3.61 -10.49 -14.41
C VAL A 219 -2.46 -9.52 -14.56
N LYS A 220 -2.00 -8.90 -13.46
CA LYS A 220 -0.84 -8.00 -13.48
C LYS A 220 0.44 -8.71 -13.94
N PHE A 221 0.73 -9.91 -13.43
CA PHE A 221 1.86 -10.72 -13.91
C PHE A 221 1.72 -11.05 -15.41
N ALA A 222 0.55 -11.52 -15.84
CA ALA A 222 0.30 -11.83 -17.25
C ALA A 222 0.48 -10.60 -18.16
N HIS A 223 0.02 -9.42 -17.71
CA HIS A 223 0.24 -8.16 -18.42
C HIS A 223 1.73 -7.86 -18.58
N TYR A 224 2.52 -7.91 -17.50
CA TYR A 224 3.97 -7.68 -17.60
C TYR A 224 4.69 -8.73 -18.44
N MET A 225 4.24 -9.99 -18.42
CA MET A 225 4.78 -11.05 -19.28
C MET A 225 4.61 -10.72 -20.77
N ALA A 226 3.49 -10.09 -21.15
CA ALA A 226 3.17 -9.74 -22.53
C ALA A 226 3.86 -8.47 -23.04
N LEU A 227 4.34 -7.59 -22.15
CA LEU A 227 5.03 -6.37 -22.54
C LEU A 227 6.40 -6.65 -23.18
N PRO A 228 6.87 -5.80 -24.12
CA PRO A 228 8.26 -5.82 -24.56
C PRO A 228 9.19 -5.37 -23.41
N ASP A 229 10.47 -5.72 -23.50
CA ASP A 229 11.42 -5.29 -22.48
C ASP A 229 11.79 -3.80 -22.60
N ASP A 230 12.09 -3.38 -23.83
CA ASP A 230 12.53 -2.03 -24.19
C ASP A 230 11.36 -1.14 -24.67
N GLY A 231 11.60 0.17 -24.76
CA GLY A 231 10.66 1.18 -25.25
C GLY A 231 9.87 1.91 -24.15
N PRO A 232 9.12 2.97 -24.52
CA PRO A 232 8.43 3.85 -23.57
C PRO A 232 7.37 3.13 -22.71
N TYR A 233 6.84 2.00 -23.20
CA TYR A 233 5.84 1.19 -22.50
C TYR A 233 6.38 -0.15 -22.01
N GLY A 234 7.67 -0.41 -22.21
CA GLY A 234 8.34 -1.67 -21.90
C GLY A 234 8.58 -1.89 -20.42
N THR A 235 8.98 -3.11 -20.07
CA THR A 235 9.19 -3.52 -18.68
C THR A 235 10.34 -2.75 -18.01
N MET A 236 11.41 -2.40 -18.72
CA MET A 236 12.53 -1.64 -18.13
C MET A 236 12.08 -0.25 -17.65
N ARG A 237 11.27 0.46 -18.45
CA ARG A 237 10.72 1.77 -18.08
C ARG A 237 9.80 1.67 -16.87
N ARG A 238 8.92 0.67 -16.88
CA ARG A 238 7.98 0.42 -15.78
C ARG A 238 8.72 0.03 -14.50
N THR A 239 9.78 -0.74 -14.60
CA THR A 239 10.61 -1.13 -13.45
C THR A 239 11.24 0.09 -12.79
N LEU A 240 11.77 1.03 -13.57
CA LEU A 240 12.26 2.31 -13.03
C LEU A 240 11.15 3.09 -12.29
N SER A 241 9.97 3.22 -12.88
CA SER A 241 8.83 3.91 -12.25
C SER A 241 8.38 3.22 -10.95
N ASN A 242 8.30 1.88 -10.95
CA ASN A 242 7.99 1.11 -9.74
C ASN A 242 9.09 1.28 -8.67
N PHE A 243 10.36 1.28 -9.07
CA PHE A 243 11.46 1.47 -8.13
C PHE A 243 11.39 2.82 -7.42
N ILE A 244 11.06 3.92 -8.12
CA ILE A 244 10.91 5.24 -7.49
C ILE A 244 9.86 5.20 -6.36
N GLN A 245 8.74 4.51 -6.59
CA GLN A 245 7.68 4.35 -5.59
C GLN A 245 8.11 3.43 -4.44
N ILE A 246 8.80 2.33 -4.75
CA ILE A 246 9.33 1.39 -3.74
C ILE A 246 10.39 2.06 -2.89
N ARG A 247 11.29 2.85 -3.49
CA ARG A 247 12.40 3.55 -2.83
C ARG A 247 11.89 4.44 -1.70
N GLY A 248 10.86 5.25 -1.93
CA GLY A 248 10.29 6.11 -0.89
C GLY A 248 9.79 5.33 0.34
N ARG A 249 9.32 4.09 0.15
CA ARG A 249 8.95 3.21 1.27
C ARG A 249 10.18 2.62 1.98
N LEU A 250 11.20 2.23 1.22
CA LEU A 250 12.44 1.68 1.78
C LEU A 250 13.26 2.72 2.55
N ASP A 251 13.25 3.98 2.10
CA ASP A 251 13.90 5.12 2.80
C ASP A 251 13.35 5.30 4.22
N ASP A 252 12.07 5.01 4.42
CA ASP A 252 11.40 5.04 5.73
C ASP A 252 11.44 3.68 6.45
N HIS A 253 12.35 2.77 6.10
CA HIS A 253 12.44 1.42 6.67
C HIS A 253 11.13 0.61 6.61
N ASN A 254 10.36 0.75 5.54
CA ASN A 254 9.17 -0.06 5.30
C ASN A 254 9.43 -1.08 4.18
N PRO A 255 9.56 -2.38 4.50
CA PRO A 255 9.78 -3.41 3.50
C PRO A 255 8.55 -3.57 2.61
N VAL A 256 8.77 -3.87 1.33
CA VAL A 256 7.72 -3.86 0.29
C VAL A 256 7.66 -5.22 -0.40
N PRO A 257 6.54 -5.95 -0.31
CA PRO A 257 6.32 -7.11 -1.15
C PRO A 257 6.36 -6.70 -2.62
N ILE A 258 7.14 -7.42 -3.43
CA ILE A 258 7.29 -7.16 -4.85
C ILE A 258 7.09 -8.45 -5.66
N GLY A 259 6.51 -8.29 -6.85
CA GLY A 259 6.43 -9.34 -7.85
C GLY A 259 7.64 -9.24 -8.77
N LEU A 260 8.29 -10.37 -9.04
CA LEU A 260 9.41 -10.52 -9.97
C LEU A 260 8.94 -11.25 -11.22
N VAL A 261 9.09 -10.60 -12.37
CA VAL A 261 8.75 -11.15 -13.68
C VAL A 261 10.03 -11.68 -14.32
N TYR A 262 10.11 -12.99 -14.49
CA TYR A 262 11.27 -13.66 -15.08
C TYR A 262 11.05 -14.03 -16.55
N VAL A 263 9.83 -14.36 -16.94
CA VAL A 263 9.53 -14.97 -18.23
C VAL A 263 8.69 -14.06 -19.13
N SER A 264 8.79 -14.26 -20.44
CA SER A 264 7.90 -13.61 -21.42
C SER A 264 6.74 -14.53 -21.80
N ALA A 265 5.59 -13.92 -22.12
CA ALA A 265 4.47 -14.63 -22.72
C ALA A 265 4.82 -15.22 -24.11
N ARG A 266 5.90 -14.74 -24.74
CA ARG A 266 6.46 -15.30 -25.96
C ARG A 266 7.16 -16.65 -25.74
N ASP A 267 7.70 -16.85 -24.53
CA ASP A 267 8.43 -18.07 -24.16
C ASP A 267 7.49 -19.08 -23.49
N THR A 268 6.59 -18.59 -22.64
CA THR A 268 5.72 -19.43 -21.81
C THR A 268 4.51 -18.66 -21.27
N LEU A 269 3.37 -19.34 -21.14
CA LEU A 269 2.18 -18.80 -20.47
C LEU A 269 2.10 -19.21 -18.99
N ARG A 270 3.15 -19.86 -18.46
CA ARG A 270 3.20 -20.37 -17.09
C ARG A 270 3.50 -19.25 -16.10
N ILE A 271 2.46 -18.58 -15.62
CA ILE A 271 2.58 -17.45 -14.67
C ILE A 271 3.33 -17.85 -13.40
N TRP A 272 3.24 -19.11 -12.97
CA TRP A 272 3.93 -19.65 -11.80
C TRP A 272 5.46 -19.76 -11.94
N GLU A 273 6.01 -19.48 -13.12
CA GLU A 273 7.46 -19.32 -13.30
C GLU A 273 7.96 -17.93 -12.87
N ASN A 274 7.05 -17.00 -12.57
CA ASN A 274 7.33 -15.74 -11.90
C ASN A 274 7.29 -15.91 -10.36
N HIS A 275 7.66 -14.86 -9.62
CA HIS A 275 7.90 -15.02 -8.18
C HIS A 275 7.46 -13.80 -7.37
N GLN A 276 7.25 -14.00 -6.06
CA GLN A 276 6.99 -12.94 -5.10
C GLN A 276 8.08 -12.98 -4.02
N VAL A 277 8.66 -11.81 -3.74
CA VAL A 277 9.70 -11.64 -2.72
C VAL A 277 9.41 -10.37 -1.91
N LEU A 278 10.18 -10.13 -0.86
CA LEU A 278 10.09 -8.91 -0.06
C LEU A 278 11.33 -8.06 -0.28
N ALA A 279 11.17 -6.86 -0.84
CA ALA A 279 12.23 -5.86 -0.84
C ALA A 279 12.41 -5.28 0.57
N THR A 280 13.65 -5.26 1.08
CA THR A 280 13.94 -4.90 2.47
C THR A 280 14.66 -3.56 2.61
N HIS A 281 15.67 -3.33 1.77
CA HIS A 281 16.43 -2.10 1.69
C HIS A 281 17.19 -2.08 0.35
N TYR A 282 17.85 -0.96 0.04
CA TYR A 282 18.71 -0.87 -1.13
C TYR A 282 20.01 -0.16 -0.79
N GLU A 283 21.04 -0.44 -1.58
CA GLU A 283 22.35 0.19 -1.47
C GLU A 283 22.78 0.69 -2.84
N LEU A 284 23.24 1.94 -2.94
CA LEU A 284 23.84 2.46 -4.16
C LEU A 284 25.23 1.85 -4.33
N THR A 285 25.50 1.29 -5.51
CA THR A 285 26.81 0.70 -5.86
C THR A 285 27.54 1.49 -6.94
N GLY A 286 26.90 2.55 -7.46
CA GLY A 286 27.43 3.53 -8.39
C GLY A 286 26.37 4.59 -8.71
N GLU A 287 26.70 5.55 -9.58
CA GLU A 287 25.77 6.61 -9.98
C GLU A 287 24.50 6.07 -10.66
N ASP A 288 24.68 5.03 -11.48
CA ASP A 288 23.61 4.37 -12.24
C ASP A 288 23.29 2.96 -11.73
N ARG A 289 23.88 2.53 -10.61
CA ARG A 289 23.76 1.15 -10.12
C ARG A 289 23.37 1.08 -8.66
N PHE A 290 22.52 0.11 -8.35
CA PHE A 290 22.15 -0.20 -6.97
C PHE A 290 21.86 -1.69 -6.79
N ARG A 291 21.88 -2.11 -5.52
CA ARG A 291 21.41 -3.42 -5.09
C ARG A 291 20.13 -3.25 -4.29
N LEU A 292 19.11 -4.02 -4.64
CA LEU A 292 17.85 -4.12 -3.89
C LEU A 292 17.82 -5.45 -3.14
N TYR A 293 17.98 -5.42 -1.82
CA TYR A 293 18.07 -6.63 -1.01
C TYR A 293 16.70 -7.22 -0.72
N LEU A 294 16.64 -8.55 -0.75
CA LEU A 294 15.41 -9.33 -0.78
C LEU A 294 15.36 -10.34 0.37
N TYR A 295 14.17 -10.53 0.94
CA TYR A 295 13.80 -11.84 1.47
C TYR A 295 13.12 -12.65 0.36
N ASP A 296 13.76 -13.75 -0.02
CA ASP A 296 13.23 -14.73 -0.98
C ASP A 296 12.90 -16.04 -0.27
N PRO A 297 11.60 -16.43 -0.19
CA PRO A 297 11.19 -17.69 0.42
C PRO A 297 11.80 -18.97 -0.21
N ASN A 298 12.30 -18.91 -1.45
CA ASN A 298 13.04 -20.01 -2.07
C ASN A 298 14.48 -20.13 -1.54
N HIS A 299 14.99 -19.10 -0.86
CA HIS A 299 16.33 -19.02 -0.28
C HIS A 299 16.26 -18.63 1.22
N PRO A 300 15.75 -19.51 2.10
CA PRO A 300 15.64 -19.24 3.52
C PRO A 300 16.96 -18.77 4.16
N LEU A 301 16.83 -17.83 5.09
CA LEU A 301 17.91 -17.28 5.91
C LEU A 301 19.04 -16.59 5.10
N ASP A 302 18.82 -16.31 3.81
CA ASP A 302 19.79 -15.62 2.97
C ASP A 302 19.64 -14.10 3.08
N ASP A 303 20.47 -13.48 3.93
CA ASP A 303 20.56 -12.02 4.04
C ASP A 303 21.27 -11.38 2.84
N LEU A 304 21.84 -12.18 1.93
CA LEU A 304 22.63 -11.75 0.76
C LEU A 304 21.91 -12.02 -0.57
N ASN A 305 20.58 -12.14 -0.54
CA ASN A 305 19.77 -12.15 -1.76
C ASN A 305 19.46 -10.73 -2.18
N TYR A 306 19.74 -10.38 -3.44
CA TYR A 306 19.49 -9.04 -3.95
C TYR A 306 19.22 -9.05 -5.46
N LEU A 307 18.57 -7.99 -5.95
CA LEU A 307 18.60 -7.61 -7.36
C LEU A 307 19.75 -6.63 -7.57
N GLU A 308 20.64 -6.91 -8.51
CA GLU A 308 21.55 -5.90 -9.03
C GLU A 308 20.86 -5.20 -10.18
N CYS A 309 20.73 -3.87 -10.10
CA CYS A 309 20.01 -3.06 -11.05
C CYS A 309 20.89 -1.93 -11.59
N GLU A 310 20.78 -1.68 -12.89
CA GLU A 310 21.49 -0.62 -13.61
C GLU A 310 20.50 0.23 -14.41
N ARG A 311 20.63 1.55 -14.30
CA ARG A 311 19.91 2.52 -15.13
C ARG A 311 20.50 2.50 -16.53
N VAL A 312 19.63 2.28 -17.51
CA VAL A 312 20.01 2.20 -18.93
C VAL A 312 19.15 3.15 -19.75
N THR A 313 19.72 3.66 -20.84
CA THR A 313 18.94 4.33 -21.88
C THR A 313 18.10 3.29 -22.63
N ILE A 314 16.83 3.63 -22.86
CA ILE A 314 15.86 2.80 -23.58
C ILE A 314 15.41 3.50 -24.86
N ALA A 315 14.88 2.74 -25.81
CA ALA A 315 14.35 3.29 -27.05
C ALA A 315 13.27 4.37 -26.77
N GLY A 316 13.52 5.58 -27.26
CA GLY A 316 12.61 6.73 -27.13
C GLY A 316 11.55 6.80 -28.24
N ASN A 317 10.57 7.68 -28.08
CA ASN A 317 9.80 8.13 -29.23
C ASN A 317 10.70 9.00 -30.11
N LEU A 318 10.73 8.73 -31.42
CA LEU A 318 11.52 9.47 -32.41
C LEU A 318 11.24 10.99 -32.40
N ALA A 319 10.09 11.42 -31.86
CA ALA A 319 9.65 12.81 -31.84
C ALA A 319 10.24 13.67 -30.69
N ASP A 320 10.60 13.07 -29.55
CA ASP A 320 10.85 13.84 -28.32
C ASP A 320 12.32 14.21 -28.08
N ASN A 321 13.26 13.64 -28.86
CA ASN A 321 14.72 13.85 -28.81
C ASN A 321 15.36 13.87 -27.39
N LYS A 322 14.66 13.34 -26.38
CA LYS A 322 15.10 13.24 -24.99
C LYS A 322 15.42 11.78 -24.67
N PRO A 323 16.54 11.51 -23.96
CA PRO A 323 16.85 10.16 -23.53
C PRO A 323 15.77 9.66 -22.57
N LEU A 324 15.19 8.49 -22.88
CA LEU A 324 14.35 7.75 -21.96
C LEU A 324 15.22 6.77 -21.18
N TYR A 325 14.89 6.56 -19.91
CA TYR A 325 15.61 5.64 -19.03
C TYR A 325 14.70 4.53 -18.50
N GLY A 326 15.30 3.35 -18.32
CA GLY A 326 14.71 2.18 -17.67
C GLY A 326 15.73 1.50 -16.74
N LEU A 327 15.32 0.40 -16.11
CA LEU A 327 16.20 -0.45 -15.29
C LEU A 327 16.35 -1.83 -15.92
N LYS A 328 17.60 -2.30 -16.03
CA LYS A 328 17.94 -3.71 -16.22
C LYS A 328 18.35 -4.30 -14.88
N CYS A 329 17.80 -5.46 -14.54
CA CYS A 329 18.08 -6.10 -13.26
C CYS A 329 18.35 -7.60 -13.40
N ALA A 330 19.14 -8.14 -12.48
CA ALA A 330 19.38 -9.57 -12.34
C ALA A 330 19.36 -9.97 -10.86
N GLN A 331 18.85 -11.17 -10.57
CA GLN A 331 18.82 -11.69 -9.20
C GLN A 331 20.11 -12.42 -8.87
N PHE A 332 20.64 -12.15 -7.68
CA PHE A 332 21.74 -12.85 -7.04
C PHE A 332 21.27 -13.42 -5.71
N ALA A 333 21.71 -14.63 -5.38
CA ALA A 333 21.49 -15.19 -4.04
C ALA A 333 22.73 -15.96 -3.59
N ARG A 334 23.13 -15.76 -2.33
CA ARG A 334 24.40 -16.25 -1.78
C ARG A 334 25.61 -15.92 -2.67
N GLY A 335 25.66 -14.68 -3.18
CA GLY A 335 26.73 -14.17 -4.05
C GLY A 335 26.80 -14.81 -5.45
N LYS A 336 25.80 -15.60 -5.86
CA LYS A 336 25.77 -16.25 -7.18
C LYS A 336 24.63 -15.69 -8.02
N TYR A 337 24.94 -15.38 -9.28
CA TYR A 337 23.96 -15.06 -10.30
C TYR A 337 22.91 -16.17 -10.39
N LYS A 338 21.62 -15.79 -10.47
CA LYS A 338 20.50 -16.72 -10.62
C LYS A 338 19.88 -16.63 -11.99
N LYS A 339 19.35 -15.47 -12.35
CA LYS A 339 18.58 -15.25 -13.58
C LYS A 339 18.36 -13.76 -13.83
N PRO A 340 18.09 -13.35 -15.08
CA PRO A 340 17.69 -11.99 -15.36
C PRO A 340 16.27 -11.73 -14.82
N VAL A 341 15.97 -10.47 -14.50
CA VAL A 341 14.65 -10.02 -14.09
C VAL A 341 14.13 -9.05 -15.13
N ARG A 342 13.07 -9.42 -15.84
CA ARG A 342 12.45 -8.58 -16.87
C ARG A 342 11.78 -7.37 -16.24
N ALA A 343 11.10 -7.58 -15.12
CA ALA A 343 10.42 -6.50 -14.40
C ALA A 343 10.27 -6.80 -12.92
N PHE A 344 10.10 -5.75 -12.12
CA PHE A 344 9.47 -5.88 -10.81
C PHE A 344 8.47 -4.78 -10.54
N PHE A 345 7.52 -5.06 -9.65
CA PHE A 345 6.48 -4.11 -9.25
C PHE A 345 6.04 -4.37 -7.81
N ALA A 346 5.52 -3.32 -7.15
CA ALA A 346 4.96 -3.44 -5.81
C ALA A 346 3.69 -4.32 -5.82
N MET A 347 3.63 -5.21 -4.84
CA MET A 347 2.48 -6.07 -4.52
C MET A 347 1.69 -5.45 -3.36
N PRO A 348 0.35 -5.64 -3.33
CA PRO A 348 -0.45 -5.18 -2.20
C PRO A 348 -0.08 -5.98 -0.94
N TYR A 349 -0.14 -5.29 0.21
CA TYR A 349 0.01 -5.91 1.52
C TYR A 349 -0.85 -5.18 2.53
N VAL A 350 -1.62 -5.94 3.30
CA VAL A 350 -2.41 -5.48 4.43
C VAL A 350 -2.07 -6.41 5.59
N PRO A 351 -1.64 -5.90 6.76
CA PRO A 351 -1.31 -6.75 7.90
C PRO A 351 -2.50 -7.57 8.36
N VAL A 352 -2.24 -8.82 8.71
CA VAL A 352 -3.20 -9.70 9.38
C VAL A 352 -2.58 -10.18 10.68
N ARG A 353 -3.38 -10.20 11.76
CA ARG A 353 -2.90 -10.70 13.05
C ARG A 353 -2.57 -12.20 12.92
N PRO A 354 -1.34 -12.64 13.22
CA PRO A 354 -1.00 -14.06 13.12
C PRO A 354 -1.76 -14.90 14.15
N PRO A 355 -1.95 -16.21 13.90
CA PRO A 355 -2.46 -17.15 14.90
C PRO A 355 -1.63 -17.13 16.19
N THR A 356 -2.28 -17.36 17.33
CA THR A 356 -1.64 -17.37 18.65
C THR A 356 -0.77 -18.60 18.91
N SER A 357 -0.97 -19.70 18.17
CA SER A 357 -0.11 -20.89 18.21
C SER A 357 0.05 -21.50 16.81
N PHE A 358 1.27 -21.88 16.49
CA PHE A 358 1.62 -22.68 15.31
C PHE A 358 1.95 -24.09 15.78
N GLU A 359 0.95 -24.83 16.24
CA GLU A 359 1.18 -26.23 16.63
C GLU A 359 1.64 -27.02 15.40
N ILE A 360 2.83 -27.60 15.53
CA ILE A 360 3.36 -28.59 14.61
C ILE A 360 3.05 -29.91 15.28
N GLU A 361 1.92 -30.54 14.94
CA GLU A 361 1.71 -31.93 15.35
C GLU A 361 2.91 -32.75 14.86
N LYS A 362 3.53 -33.46 15.81
CA LYS A 362 4.79 -34.19 15.66
C LYS A 362 4.72 -35.33 14.65
#